data_AF-A0A444H9Q0-F1
#
_entry.id   AF-A0A444H9Q0-F1
#
_cell.length_a   1.000
_cell.length_b   1.000
_cell.length_c   1.000
_cell.angle_alpha   90.00
_cell.angle_beta   90.00
_cell.angle_gamma   90.00
#
_symmetry.space_group_name_H-M   'P 1'
#
loop_
_entity.id
_entity.type
_entity.pdbx_description
1 polymer ?
#
loop_
_entity_poly.entity_id
_entity_poly.type
_entity_poly.pdbx_seq_one_letter_code
_entity_poly.pdbx_strand_id
1 'polypeptide(L)'
;MKKRTSFLFFIAILALLFVITDISLWFMVSSNTTTFDDAKHQYLNNYPSSLQNAQLLTAISIILLVFSGTVFLSASKTKSLKIIATIMGIVAVLLLMWKIFSLM
;
A
#
# COMPACT_ATOMS: atom_id res chain seq x y z
N MET A 1 4.62 -23.52 -16.11
CA MET A 1 3.90 -22.23 -15.91
C MET A 1 3.57 -21.88 -14.45
N LYS A 2 3.65 -22.78 -13.44
CA LYS A 2 3.32 -22.46 -12.03
C LYS A 2 4.25 -21.46 -11.31
N LYS A 3 5.55 -21.40 -11.65
CA LYS A 3 6.54 -20.56 -10.94
C LYS A 3 6.30 -19.05 -11.07
N ARG A 4 5.85 -18.56 -12.23
CA ARG A 4 5.64 -17.13 -12.47
C ARG A 4 4.50 -16.56 -11.62
N THR A 5 3.41 -17.31 -11.45
CA THR A 5 2.26 -16.89 -10.63
C THR A 5 2.61 -16.81 -9.15
N SER A 6 3.39 -17.76 -8.61
CA SER A 6 3.90 -17.68 -7.24
C SER A 6 4.84 -16.49 -7.02
N PHE A 7 5.69 -16.19 -8.00
CA PHE A 7 6.60 -15.03 -7.90
C PHE A 7 5.84 -13.71 -7.90
N LEU A 8 4.85 -13.54 -8.78
CA LEU A 8 4.00 -12.34 -8.79
C LEU A 8 3.19 -12.20 -7.49
N PHE A 9 2.70 -13.31 -6.94
CA PHE A 9 2.00 -13.29 -5.65
C PHE A 9 2.91 -12.84 -4.51
N PHE A 10 4.16 -13.29 -4.49
CA PHE A 10 5.15 -12.83 -3.52
C PHE A 10 5.45 -11.33 -3.66
N ILE A 11 5.62 -10.83 -4.88
CA ILE A 11 5.80 -9.39 -5.13
C ILE A 11 4.57 -8.60 -4.66
N ALA A 12 3.35 -9.10 -4.91
CA ALA A 12 2.12 -8.45 -4.47
C ALA A 12 2.03 -8.36 -2.93
N ILE A 13 2.52 -9.37 -2.21
CA ILE A 13 2.62 -9.31 -0.74
C ILE A 13 3.60 -8.22 -0.32
N LEU A 14 4.79 -8.16 -0.91
CA LEU A 14 5.79 -7.14 -0.59
C LEU A 14 5.26 -5.73 -0.87
N ALA A 15 4.57 -5.54 -2.00
CA ALA A 15 3.93 -4.27 -2.35
C ALA A 15 2.85 -3.87 -1.34
N LEU A 16 2.03 -4.82 -0.86
CA LEU A 16 1.04 -4.55 0.18
C LEU A 16 1.72 -4.17 1.51
N LEU A 17 2.75 -4.91 1.92
CA LEU A 17 3.49 -4.61 3.14
C LEU A 17 4.14 -3.23 3.10
N PHE A 18 4.73 -2.85 1.97
CA PHE A 18 5.31 -1.52 1.78
C PHE A 18 4.28 -0.42 2.03
N VAL A 19 3.07 -0.55 1.46
CA VAL A 19 2.00 0.44 1.66
C VAL A 19 1.47 0.43 3.10
N ILE A 20 1.42 -0.74 3.75
CA ILE A 20 1.05 -0.81 5.17
C ILE A 20 2.08 -0.07 6.02
N THR A 21 3.38 -0.28 5.80
CA THR A 21 4.45 0.42 6.52
C THR A 21 4.39 1.93 6.30
N ASP A 22 4.15 2.38 5.07
CA ASP A 22 3.95 3.79 4.71
C ASP A 22 2.78 4.42 5.49
N ILE A 23 1.64 3.73 5.56
CA ILE A 23 0.48 4.18 6.33
C ILE A 23 0.76 4.17 7.83
N SER A 24 1.43 3.15 8.36
CA SER A 24 1.81 3.08 9.77
C SER A 24 2.76 4.23 10.15
N LEU A 25 3.70 4.58 9.27
CA LEU A 25 4.60 5.71 9.46
C LEU A 25 3.81 7.02 9.53
N TRP A 26 2.84 7.22 8.64
CA TRP A 26 1.95 8.39 8.69
C TRP A 26 1.20 8.49 10.03
N PHE A 27 0.59 7.39 10.49
CA PHE A 27 -0.13 7.39 11.78
C PHE A 27 0.79 7.71 12.95
N MET A 28 2.01 7.16 12.95
CA MET A 28 3.01 7.44 13.98
C MET A 28 3.40 8.92 13.99
N VAL A 29 3.67 9.51 12.83
CA VAL A 29 4.05 10.94 12.76
C VAL A 29 2.89 11.84 13.14
N SER A 30 1.70 11.63 12.55
CA SER A 30 0.51 12.44 12.81
C SER A 30 0.03 12.39 14.26
N SER A 31 0.29 11.29 14.98
CA SER A 31 -0.01 11.19 16.41
C SER A 31 0.90 12.05 17.31
N ASN A 32 2.08 12.44 16.82
CA ASN A 32 3.09 13.19 17.57
C ASN A 32 3.15 14.68 17.23
N THR A 33 2.28 15.15 16.33
CA THR A 33 2.27 16.54 15.82
C THR A 33 0.90 17.18 15.99
N THR A 34 0.87 18.45 16.37
CA THR A 34 -0.37 19.21 16.60
C THR A 34 -0.96 19.81 15.32
N THR A 35 -0.16 20.00 14.27
CA THR A 35 -0.63 20.56 13.00
C THR A 35 -0.42 19.59 11.84
N PHE A 36 -1.28 19.70 10.83
CA PHE A 36 -1.19 18.86 9.63
C PHE A 36 0.08 19.13 8.81
N ASP A 37 0.49 20.39 8.69
CA ASP A 37 1.68 20.76 7.92
C ASP A 37 2.96 20.24 8.57
N ASP A 38 3.06 20.30 9.90
CA ASP A 38 4.20 19.74 10.63
C ASP A 38 4.24 18.21 10.50
N ALA A 39 3.08 17.55 10.59
CA ALA A 39 2.94 16.11 10.36
C ALA A 39 3.43 15.71 8.96
N LYS A 40 2.98 16.45 7.94
CA LYS A 40 3.35 16.23 6.54
C LYS A 40 4.84 16.43 6.31
N HIS A 41 5.41 17.50 6.84
CA HIS A 41 6.84 17.78 6.69
C HIS A 41 7.68 16.72 7.39
N GLN A 42 7.36 16.36 8.64
CA GLN A 42 8.07 15.34 9.38
C GLN A 42 7.92 13.95 8.74
N TYR A 43 6.76 13.64 8.18
CA TYR A 43 6.53 12.41 7.43
C TYR A 43 7.43 12.33 6.20
N LEU A 44 7.44 13.37 5.36
CA LEU A 44 8.25 13.42 4.14
C LEU A 44 9.75 13.35 4.44
N ASN A 45 10.21 13.88 5.57
CA ASN A 45 11.61 13.80 5.98
C ASN A 45 12.13 12.38 6.25
N ASN A 46 11.25 11.38 6.39
CA ASN A 46 11.66 9.97 6.47
C ASN A 46 12.03 9.38 5.10
N TYR A 47 11.73 10.10 4.01
CA TYR A 47 11.99 9.67 2.64
C TYR A 47 13.19 10.42 2.06
N PRO A 48 13.94 9.80 1.13
CA PRO A 48 15.02 10.48 0.41
C PRO A 48 14.47 11.66 -0.38
N SER A 49 15.30 12.68 -0.63
CA SER A 49 14.92 13.94 -1.29
C SER A 49 14.15 13.78 -2.61
N SER A 50 14.44 12.72 -3.37
CA SER A 50 13.71 12.39 -4.61
C SER A 50 12.25 11.96 -4.41
N LEU A 51 11.89 11.54 -3.19
CA LEU A 51 10.58 11.04 -2.78
C LEU A 51 9.93 11.95 -1.73
N GLN A 52 10.43 13.15 -1.46
CA GLN A 52 9.82 14.07 -0.49
C GLN A 52 8.60 14.81 -1.07
N ASN A 53 7.69 14.07 -1.73
CA ASN A 53 6.47 14.62 -2.31
C ASN A 53 5.28 13.71 -1.97
N ALA A 54 4.34 14.25 -1.18
CA ALA A 54 3.18 13.50 -0.69
C ALA A 54 2.27 12.98 -1.83
N GLN A 55 2.11 13.76 -2.91
CA GLN A 55 1.31 13.35 -4.06
C GLN A 55 1.97 12.19 -4.80
N LEU A 56 3.30 12.25 -4.94
CA LEU A 56 4.08 11.19 -5.58
C LEU A 56 4.04 9.90 -4.75
N LEU A 57 4.20 9.96 -3.42
CA LEU A 57 4.05 8.80 -2.54
C LEU A 57 2.66 8.19 -2.61
N THR A 58 1.64 9.04 -2.68
CA THR A 58 0.25 8.61 -2.81
C THR A 58 0.02 7.91 -4.15
N ALA A 59 0.55 8.47 -5.24
CA ALA A 59 0.48 7.85 -6.57
C ALA A 59 1.19 6.48 -6.60
N ILE A 60 2.39 6.37 -6.02
CA ILE A 60 3.11 5.10 -5.89
C ILE A 60 2.29 4.09 -5.08
N SER A 61 1.72 4.53 -3.95
CA SER A 61 0.88 3.67 -3.10
C SER A 61 -0.34 3.15 -3.85
N ILE A 62 -1.01 3.99 -4.64
CA ILE A 62 -2.16 3.58 -5.47
C ILE A 62 -1.73 2.54 -6.50
N ILE A 63 -0.63 2.77 -7.22
CA ILE A 63 -0.13 1.81 -8.22
C ILE A 63 0.20 0.46 -7.56
N LEU A 64 0.86 0.47 -6.41
CA LEU A 64 1.17 -0.74 -5.66
C LEU A 64 -0.09 -1.47 -5.18
N LEU A 65 -1.08 -0.74 -4.66
CA LEU A 65 -2.34 -1.34 -4.21
C LEU A 65 -3.18 -1.91 -5.36
N VAL A 66 -3.25 -1.23 -6.51
CA VAL A 66 -3.91 -1.75 -7.72
C VAL A 66 -3.21 -3.01 -8.20
N PHE A 67 -1.88 -2.99 -8.26
CA PHE A 67 -1.09 -4.16 -8.65
C PHE A 67 -1.32 -5.34 -7.69
N SER A 68 -1.20 -5.12 -6.38
CA SER A 68 -1.44 -6.16 -5.38
C SER A 68 -2.87 -6.69 -5.44
N GLY A 69 -3.87 -5.81 -5.51
CA GLY A 69 -5.28 -6.17 -5.60
C GLY A 69 -5.59 -7.03 -6.82
N THR A 70 -5.10 -6.64 -8.00
CA THR A 70 -5.31 -7.41 -9.25
C THR A 70 -4.65 -8.79 -9.19
N VAL A 71 -3.45 -8.89 -8.61
CA VAL A 71 -2.74 -10.17 -8.42
C VAL A 71 -3.48 -11.06 -7.43
N PHE A 72 -3.94 -10.53 -6.29
CA PHE A 72 -4.68 -11.29 -5.29
C PHE A 72 -6.05 -11.77 -5.81
N LEU A 73 -6.80 -10.92 -6.50
CA LEU A 73 -8.06 -11.29 -7.13
C LEU A 73 -7.88 -12.32 -8.26
N SER A 74 -6.74 -12.29 -8.95
CA SER A 74 -6.41 -13.31 -9.95
C SER A 74 -6.03 -14.65 -9.30
N ALA A 75 -5.27 -14.61 -8.20
CA ALA A 75 -4.87 -15.78 -7.44
C ALA A 75 -6.05 -16.45 -6.72
N SER A 76 -7.09 -15.69 -6.34
CA SER A 76 -8.27 -16.21 -5.65
C SER A 76 -9.09 -17.19 -6.48
N LYS A 77 -8.87 -17.24 -7.81
CA LYS A 77 -9.48 -18.23 -8.72
C LYS A 77 -8.96 -19.66 -8.48
N THR A 78 -7.86 -19.83 -7.73
CA THR A 78 -7.30 -21.14 -7.37
C THR A 78 -7.79 -21.62 -6.01
N LYS A 79 -8.25 -22.88 -5.91
CA LYS A 79 -8.93 -23.42 -4.70
C LYS A 79 -8.11 -23.31 -3.41
N SER A 80 -6.78 -23.48 -3.44
CA SER A 80 -5.97 -23.56 -2.23
C SER A 80 -5.68 -22.21 -1.56
N LEU A 81 -5.77 -21.09 -2.30
CA LEU A 81 -5.45 -19.75 -1.80
C LEU A 81 -6.63 -18.78 -1.90
N LYS A 82 -7.82 -19.28 -2.27
CA LYS A 82 -8.99 -18.46 -2.53
C LYS A 82 -9.34 -17.53 -1.37
N ILE A 83 -9.44 -18.06 -0.15
CA ILE A 83 -9.86 -17.29 1.02
C ILE A 83 -8.83 -16.22 1.36
N ILE A 84 -7.55 -16.61 1.51
CA ILE A 84 -6.45 -15.70 1.87
C ILE A 84 -6.32 -14.60 0.83
N ALA A 85 -6.28 -14.95 -0.46
CA ALA A 85 -6.16 -13.96 -1.53
C ALA A 85 -7.37 -13.03 -1.62
N THR A 86 -8.58 -13.52 -1.32
CA THR A 86 -9.78 -12.65 -1.25
C THR A 86 -9.67 -11.64 -0.11
N ILE A 87 -9.26 -12.09 1.09
CA ILE A 87 -9.07 -11.21 2.25
C ILE A 87 -8.01 -10.14 1.93
N MET A 88 -6.84 -10.54 1.40
CA MET A 88 -5.78 -9.59 1.04
C MET A 88 -6.22 -8.63 -0.06
N GLY A 89 -7.02 -9.09 -1.02
CA GLY A 89 -7.61 -8.23 -2.06
C GLY A 89 -8.57 -7.18 -1.48
N ILE A 90 -9.46 -7.58 -0.55
CA ILE A 90 -10.37 -6.65 0.13
C ILE A 90 -9.57 -5.61 0.93
N VAL A 91 -8.55 -6.04 1.67
CA VAL A 91 -7.67 -5.12 2.41
C VAL A 91 -7.01 -4.12 1.45
N ALA A 92 -6.48 -4.58 0.31
CA ALA A 92 -5.88 -3.69 -0.68
C ALA A 92 -6.86 -2.65 -1.21
N VAL A 93 -8.12 -3.04 -1.48
CA VAL A 93 -9.17 -2.12 -1.94
C VAL A 93 -9.55 -1.10 -0.86
N LEU A 94 -9.69 -1.54 0.40
CA LEU A 94 -9.97 -0.63 1.52
C LEU A 94 -8.84 0.39 1.72
N LEU A 95 -7.59 -0.06 1.66
CA LEU A 95 -6.43 0.84 1.74
C LEU A 95 -6.36 1.80 0.55
N LEU A 96 -6.77 1.35 -0.64
CA LEU A 96 -6.79 2.19 -1.83
C LEU A 96 -7.87 3.27 -1.70
N MET A 97 -9.06 2.88 -1.28
CA MET A 97 -10.16 3.80 -0.97
C MET A 97 -9.70 4.82 0.08
N TRP A 98 -9.08 4.35 1.17
CA TRP A 98 -8.51 5.22 2.19
C TRP A 98 -7.50 6.20 1.61
N LYS A 99 -6.52 5.76 0.82
CA LYS A 99 -5.49 6.63 0.22
C LYS A 99 -6.08 7.68 -0.74
N ILE A 100 -7.17 7.36 -1.46
CA ILE A 100 -7.87 8.32 -2.32
C ILE A 100 -8.59 9.39 -1.50
N PHE A 101 -9.24 9.04 -0.40
CA PHE A 101 -9.94 10.02 0.46
C PHE A 101 -8.99 10.79 1.37
N SER A 102 -7.94 10.13 1.84
CA SER A 102 -6.86 10.70 2.65
C SER A 102 -5.81 11.38 1.79
N LEU A 103 -6.14 11.78 0.55
CA LEU A 103 -5.24 12.49 -0.37
C LEU A 103 -4.63 13.68 0.39
N MET A 104 -3.39 13.51 0.83
CA MET A 104 -2.59 14.50 1.57
C MET A 104 -2.01 15.57 0.67
#